data_AF-A0AAD6QJ67-F1
#
_entry.id   AF-A0AAD6QJ67-F1
#
_cell.length_a   1.000
_cell.length_b   1.000
_cell.length_c   1.000
_cell.angle_alpha   90.00
_cell.angle_beta   90.00
_cell.angle_gamma   90.00
#
_symmetry.space_group_name_H-M   'P 1'
#
loop_
_entity.id
_entity.type
_entity.pdbx_description
1 polymer ?
#
loop_
_entity_poly.entity_id
_entity_poly.type
_entity_poly.pdbx_seq_one_letter_code
_entity_poly.pdbx_strand_id
1 'polypeptide(L)'
;MDKKLDGVSSGLARVGKSLNVFHGVRAPNISIVKYLERLYKYTSCSPSCFVVGYVYIDRLTHKHPDSLVISLNVHRLLVTSVMVASKMLDDV
;
A
#
# COMPACT_ATOMS: atom_id res chain seq x y z
N MET A 1 35.78 -7.11 -0.26
CA MET A 1 35.68 -5.64 -0.18
C MET A 1 34.21 -5.28 -0.31
N ASP A 2 33.37 -5.04 0.69
CA ASP A 2 33.42 -5.13 2.15
C ASP A 2 31.97 -5.30 2.63
N LYS A 3 31.75 -6.18 3.60
CA LYS A 3 30.50 -6.28 4.39
C LYS A 3 30.53 -5.20 5.48
N LYS A 4 29.45 -4.43 5.68
CA LYS A 4 29.02 -3.88 7.00
C LYS A 4 27.61 -3.25 6.85
N LEU A 5 26.53 -3.88 7.37
CA LEU A 5 25.99 -3.93 8.75
C LEU A 5 25.47 -2.60 9.33
N ASP A 6 24.14 -2.53 9.43
CA ASP A 6 23.26 -2.13 10.55
C ASP A 6 23.75 -1.12 11.59
N GLY A 7 22.98 -0.04 11.74
CA GLY A 7 23.04 0.91 12.86
C GLY A 7 21.63 1.25 13.38
N VAL A 8 21.38 0.91 14.65
CA VAL A 8 20.14 1.09 15.42
C VAL A 8 20.01 2.53 15.94
N SER A 9 18.82 3.14 15.82
CA SER A 9 18.35 4.17 16.77
C SER A 9 16.82 4.34 16.71
N SER A 10 16.20 3.91 17.79
CA SER A 10 14.96 4.32 18.46
C SER A 10 14.06 5.42 17.86
N GLY A 11 12.74 5.15 17.84
CA GLY A 11 11.79 6.11 18.42
C GLY A 11 10.65 6.66 17.56
N LEU A 12 10.61 6.40 16.25
CA LEU A 12 9.43 6.63 15.41
C LEU A 12 9.59 5.73 14.18
N ALA A 13 8.60 4.89 13.87
CA ALA A 13 8.64 4.00 12.72
C ALA A 13 9.16 4.78 11.49
N ARG A 14 10.34 4.39 10.97
CA ARG A 14 10.91 5.00 9.77
C ARG A 14 9.90 4.77 8.64
N VAL A 15 9.04 5.76 8.38
CA VAL A 15 8.18 5.77 7.20
C VAL A 15 9.14 5.57 6.03
N GLY A 16 8.99 4.42 5.36
CA GLY A 16 9.94 3.98 4.35
C GLY A 16 10.18 5.10 3.34
N LYS A 17 11.44 5.37 3.01
CA LYS A 17 11.82 6.40 2.03
C LYS A 17 11.32 6.06 0.61
N SER A 18 10.77 4.87 0.39
CA SER A 18 10.29 4.38 -0.90
C SER A 18 9.13 3.39 -0.75
N LEU A 19 8.43 3.13 -1.85
CA LEU A 19 7.36 2.12 -1.94
C LEU A 19 7.88 0.67 -1.98
N ASN A 20 9.16 0.43 -1.68
CA ASN A 20 9.79 -0.90 -1.76
C ASN A 20 9.18 -1.90 -0.76
N VAL A 21 8.63 -1.44 0.36
CA VAL A 21 7.94 -2.33 1.32
C VAL A 21 6.73 -3.04 0.71
N PHE A 22 6.14 -2.45 -0.34
CA PHE A 22 5.02 -3.02 -1.06
C PHE A 22 5.44 -3.89 -2.25
N HIS A 23 6.72 -4.01 -2.58
CA HIS A 23 7.15 -4.84 -3.71
C HIS A 23 7.01 -6.33 -3.39
N GLY A 24 6.24 -7.03 -4.21
CA GLY A 24 6.21 -8.47 -4.27
C GLY A 24 7.34 -9.04 -5.13
N VAL A 25 7.71 -10.29 -4.85
CA VAL A 25 8.67 -11.06 -5.67
C VAL A 25 8.14 -11.31 -7.09
N ARG A 26 6.81 -11.47 -7.23
CA ARG A 26 6.13 -11.69 -8.50
C ARG A 26 4.80 -10.96 -8.52
N ALA A 27 4.42 -10.43 -9.68
CA ALA A 27 3.11 -9.85 -9.90
C ALA A 27 2.01 -10.93 -9.76
N PRO A 28 0.92 -10.65 -9.03
CA PRO A 28 -0.24 -11.54 -8.96
C PRO A 28 -0.86 -11.80 -10.34
N ASN A 29 -1.32 -13.03 -10.60
CA ASN A 29 -2.01 -13.41 -11.85
C ASN A 29 -3.50 -13.01 -11.82
N ILE A 30 -3.80 -11.81 -11.33
CA ILE A 30 -5.14 -11.23 -11.26
C ILE A 30 -5.06 -9.76 -11.63
N SER A 31 -5.96 -9.29 -12.49
CA SER A 31 -6.02 -7.87 -12.85
C SER A 31 -6.43 -7.02 -11.65
N ILE A 32 -6.09 -5.73 -11.68
CA ILE A 32 -6.46 -4.79 -10.61
C ILE A 32 -7.97 -4.66 -10.48
N VAL A 33 -8.71 -4.66 -11.59
CA VAL A 33 -10.17 -4.61 -11.58
C VAL A 33 -10.77 -5.81 -10.84
N LYS A 34 -10.36 -7.03 -11.21
CA LYS A 34 -10.81 -8.26 -10.51
C LYS A 34 -10.38 -8.29 -9.05
N TYR A 35 -9.22 -7.70 -8.73
CA TYR A 35 -8.76 -7.60 -7.35
C TYR A 35 -9.60 -6.62 -6.54
N LEU A 36 -9.98 -5.47 -7.12
CA LEU A 36 -10.91 -4.51 -6.51
C LEU A 36 -12.30 -5.09 -6.28
N GLU A 37 -12.85 -5.83 -7.25
CA GLU A 37 -14.12 -6.54 -7.09
C GLU A 37 -14.07 -7.51 -5.91
N ARG A 38 -12.95 -8.22 -5.73
CA ARG A 38 -12.75 -9.09 -4.57
C ARG A 38 -12.67 -8.30 -3.28
N LEU A 39 -11.92 -7.20 -3.23
CA LEU A 39 -11.88 -6.35 -2.04
C LEU A 39 -13.30 -5.90 -1.69
N TYR A 40 -14.02 -5.30 -2.64
CA TYR A 40 -15.41 -4.86 -2.45
C TYR A 40 -16.32 -5.98 -1.93
N LYS A 41 -16.19 -7.19 -2.47
CA LYS A 41 -17.00 -8.35 -2.06
C LYS A 41 -16.67 -8.88 -0.66
N TYR A 42 -15.41 -8.80 -0.24
CA TYR A 42 -14.93 -9.52 0.95
C TYR A 42 -14.55 -8.63 2.13
N THR A 43 -14.35 -7.33 1.94
CA THR A 43 -13.91 -6.43 3.02
C THR A 43 -15.06 -5.82 3.82
N SER A 44 -16.31 -5.97 3.36
CA SER A 44 -17.53 -5.41 3.98
C SER A 44 -17.41 -3.95 4.42
N CYS A 45 -16.53 -3.18 3.77
CA CYS A 45 -16.28 -1.78 4.09
C CYS A 45 -17.12 -0.86 3.20
N SER A 46 -17.37 0.36 3.67
CA SER A 46 -18.13 1.34 2.90
C SER A 46 -17.45 1.66 1.56
N PRO A 47 -18.23 1.96 0.49
CA PRO A 47 -17.68 2.42 -0.78
C PRO A 47 -16.75 3.64 -0.66
N SER A 48 -16.94 4.49 0.36
CA SER A 48 -16.08 5.65 0.65
C SER A 48 -14.62 5.24 0.94
N CYS A 49 -14.40 4.05 1.50
CA CYS A 49 -13.08 3.52 1.83
C CYS A 49 -12.22 3.29 0.57
N PHE A 50 -12.84 3.00 -0.58
CA PHE A 50 -12.14 2.87 -1.85
C PHE A 50 -11.70 4.22 -2.40
N VAL A 51 -12.55 5.24 -2.29
CA VAL A 51 -12.24 6.62 -2.71
C VAL A 51 -11.08 7.17 -1.86
N VAL A 52 -11.16 7.02 -0.54
CA VAL A 52 -10.11 7.48 0.37
C VAL A 52 -8.84 6.65 0.23
N GLY A 53 -8.96 5.33 0.00
CA GLY A 53 -7.83 4.47 -0.33
C GLY A 53 -7.07 4.93 -1.57
N TYR A 54 -7.78 5.35 -2.63
CA TYR A 54 -7.16 5.94 -3.82
C TYR A 54 -6.41 7.23 -3.49
N VAL A 55 -7.02 8.14 -2.72
CA VAL A 55 -6.38 9.38 -2.26
C VAL A 55 -5.12 9.10 -1.44
N TYR A 56 -5.09 8.03 -0.63
CA TYR A 56 -3.88 7.63 0.09
C TYR A 56 -2.76 7.17 -0.83
N ILE A 57 -3.08 6.40 -1.88
CA ILE A 57 -2.08 6.00 -2.88
C ILE A 57 -1.53 7.23 -3.61
N ASP A 58 -2.39 8.14 -4.04
CA ASP A 58 -1.99 9.38 -4.72
C ASP A 58 -1.09 10.26 -3.83
N ARG A 59 -1.42 10.41 -2.55
CA ARG A 59 -0.56 11.13 -1.60
C ARG A 59 0.80 10.45 -1.41
N LEU A 60 0.84 9.12 -1.39
CA LEU A 60 2.08 8.36 -1.28
C LEU A 60 2.96 8.54 -2.52
N THR A 61 2.38 8.55 -3.72
CA THR A 61 3.16 8.78 -4.95
C THR A 61 3.71 10.18 -5.03
N HIS A 62 2.96 11.20 -4.60
CA HIS A 62 3.46 12.57 -4.52
C HIS A 62 4.58 12.73 -3.48
N LYS A 63 4.51 12.00 -2.36
CA LYS A 63 5.53 12.05 -1.30
C LYS A 63 6.83 11.32 -1.67
N HIS A 64 6.74 10.32 -2.56
CA HIS A 64 7.87 9.49 -2.98
C HIS A 64 7.97 9.46 -4.51
N PRO A 65 8.32 10.58 -5.17
CA PRO A 65 8.32 10.70 -6.63
C PRO A 65 9.27 9.72 -7.33
N ASP A 66 10.34 9.31 -6.66
CA ASP A 66 11.31 8.33 -7.18
C ASP A 66 10.79 6.88 -7.12
N SER A 67 9.62 6.64 -6.52
CA SER A 67 9.02 5.32 -6.37
C SER A 67 7.81 5.16 -7.27
N LEU A 68 7.93 4.31 -8.28
CA LEU A 68 6.85 4.05 -9.23
C LEU A 68 5.82 3.04 -8.69
N VAL A 69 4.55 3.26 -9.03
CA VAL A 69 3.48 2.26 -8.86
C VAL A 69 3.49 1.33 -10.06
N ILE A 70 3.76 0.06 -9.82
CA ILE A 70 3.91 -0.97 -10.85
C ILE A 70 3.18 -2.26 -10.45
N SER A 71 3.08 -3.21 -11.37
CA SER A 71 2.41 -4.50 -11.18
C SER A 71 2.96 -5.35 -10.03
N LEU A 72 4.17 -5.06 -9.54
CA LEU A 72 4.78 -5.73 -8.38
C LEU A 72 4.30 -5.19 -7.04
N ASN A 73 3.83 -3.94 -6.97
CA ASN A 73 3.50 -3.27 -5.71
C ASN A 73 2.03 -2.82 -5.60
N VAL A 74 1.35 -2.59 -6.73
CA VAL A 74 0.03 -1.98 -6.77
C VAL A 74 -1.03 -2.79 -6.00
N HIS A 75 -1.02 -4.12 -6.07
CA HIS A 75 -1.99 -4.94 -5.33
C HIS A 75 -1.84 -4.79 -3.81
N ARG A 76 -0.59 -4.78 -3.33
CA ARG A 76 -0.27 -4.61 -1.90
C ARG A 76 -0.61 -3.20 -1.43
N LEU A 77 -0.25 -2.19 -2.22
CA LEU A 77 -0.64 -0.80 -1.97
C LEU A 77 -2.15 -0.65 -1.85
N LEU A 78 -2.90 -1.23 -2.77
CA LEU A 78 -4.35 -1.09 -2.83
C LEU A 78 -5.04 -1.66 -1.60
N VAL A 79 -4.74 -2.92 -1.23
CA VAL A 79 -5.36 -3.52 -0.05
C VAL A 79 -4.95 -2.78 1.22
N THR A 80 -3.68 -2.39 1.36
CA THR A 80 -3.24 -1.65 2.55
C THR A 80 -3.96 -0.31 2.65
N SER A 81 -4.03 0.46 1.57
CA SER A 81 -4.71 1.76 1.59
C SER A 81 -6.20 1.65 1.89
N VAL A 82 -6.90 0.66 1.31
CA VAL A 82 -8.33 0.43 1.58
C VAL A 82 -8.55 -0.02 3.03
N MET A 83 -7.70 -0.89 3.58
CA MET A 83 -7.82 -1.36 4.97
C MET A 83 -7.49 -0.27 6.00
N VAL A 84 -6.56 0.63 5.67
CA VAL A 84 -6.32 1.81 6.49
C VAL A 84 -7.54 2.73 6.42
N ALA A 85 -8.08 3.00 5.23
CA ALA A 85 -9.27 3.84 5.09
C ALA A 85 -10.48 3.27 5.84
N SER A 86 -10.73 1.96 5.74
CA SER A 86 -11.85 1.32 6.47
C SER A 86 -11.70 1.47 7.97
N LYS A 87 -10.49 1.28 8.52
CA LYS A 87 -10.24 1.50 9.95
C LYS A 87 -10.49 2.94 10.41
N MET A 88 -10.33 3.93 9.53
CA MET A 88 -10.47 5.35 9.88
C MET A 88 -11.89 5.88 9.66
N LEU A 89 -12.66 5.28 8.75
CA LEU A 89 -13.95 5.79 8.30
C LEU A 89 -15.13 4.91 8.71
N ASP A 90 -14.94 3.60 8.78
CA ASP A 90 -15.97 2.66 9.18
C ASP A 90 -15.81 2.36 10.68
N ASP A 91 -16.88 2.51 11.45
CA ASP A 91 -16.92 2.25 12.90
C ASP A 91 -17.03 0.75 13.27
N VAL A 92 -16.84 -0.14 12.30
CA VAL A 92 -17.09 -1.60 12.43
C VAL A 92 -15.90 -2.33 13.06
#